data_AF-A0A7V3U267-F1
#
_entry.id   AF-A0A7V3U267-F1
#
_cell.length_a   1.000
_cell.length_b   1.000
_cell.length_c   1.000
_cell.angle_alpha   90.00
_cell.angle_beta   90.00
_cell.angle_gamma   90.00
#
_symmetry.space_group_name_H-M   'P 1'
#
loop_
_entity.id
_entity.type
_entity.pdbx_description
1 polymer ?
#
loop_
_entity_poly.entity_id
_entity_poly.type
_entity_poly.pdbx_seq_one_letter_code
_entity_poly.pdbx_strand_id
1 'polypeptide(L)' 'MALPSYASRAERIWHYTYLVICVLIFLFLIAPILIVIPLSFNAEPYFTFTEKMLSLDPTGYSTRWYDLLLTFGMNAP' A
#
# COMPACT_ATOMS: atom_id res chain seq x y z
N MET A 1 -13.94 -13.55 -15.04
CA MET A 1 -14.99 -14.06 -15.94
C MET A 1 -14.75 -13.51 -17.34
N ALA A 2 -14.72 -14.34 -18.38
CA ALA A 2 -14.68 -13.86 -19.76
C ALA A 2 -16.05 -13.28 -20.14
N LEU A 3 -16.07 -12.11 -20.78
CA LEU A 3 -17.29 -11.50 -21.32
C LEU A 3 -17.84 -12.42 -22.43
N PRO A 4 -19.16 -12.73 -22.45
CA PRO A 4 -19.75 -13.55 -23.49
C PRO A 4 -19.49 -12.96 -24.89
N SER A 5 -19.30 -13.83 -25.89
CA SER A 5 -18.97 -13.39 -27.26
C SER A 5 -20.04 -12.48 -27.88
N TYR A 6 -21.29 -12.63 -27.46
CA TYR A 6 -22.45 -11.84 -27.88
C TYR A 6 -22.65 -10.53 -27.12
N ALA A 7 -21.79 -10.20 -26.14
CA ALA A 7 -21.90 -8.94 -25.41
C ALA A 7 -21.69 -7.74 -26.35
N SER A 8 -22.65 -6.84 -26.34
CA SER A 8 -22.62 -5.58 -27.10
C SER A 8 -21.43 -4.71 -26.66
N ARG A 9 -21.00 -3.79 -27.53
CA ARG A 9 -19.89 -2.88 -27.22
C ARG A 9 -20.14 -2.06 -25.95
N ALA A 10 -21.39 -1.67 -25.71
CA ALA A 10 -21.79 -0.93 -24.51
C ALA A 10 -21.65 -1.77 -23.22
N GLU A 11 -22.07 -3.03 -23.24
CA GLU A 11 -21.94 -3.94 -22.09
C GLU A 11 -20.48 -4.19 -21.72
N ARG A 12 -19.60 -4.34 -22.73
CA ARG A 12 -18.15 -4.50 -22.50
C ARG A 12 -17.54 -3.27 -21.85
N ILE A 13 -17.88 -2.06 -22.35
CA ILE A 13 -17.41 -0.80 -21.76
C ILE A 13 -17.89 -0.69 -20.31
N TRP A 14 -19.18 -0.93 -20.06
CA TRP A 14 -19.75 -0.85 -18.72
C TRP A 14 -19.09 -1.82 -17.74
N HIS A 15 -18.81 -3.05 -18.16
CA HIS A 15 -18.11 -4.03 -17.34
C HIS A 15 -16.74 -3.51 -16.86
N TYR A 16 -15.92 -2.98 -17.78
CA TYR A 16 -14.62 -2.44 -17.40
C TYR A 16 -14.73 -1.16 -16.59
N THR A 17 -15.68 -0.27 -16.90
CA THR A 17 -15.94 0.93 -16.08
C THR A 17 -16.30 0.55 -14.65
N TYR A 18 -17.18 -0.44 -14.46
CA TYR A 18 -17.53 -0.95 -13.14
C TYR A 18 -16.31 -1.48 -12.40
N LEU A 19 -15.49 -2.32 -13.04
CA LEU A 19 -14.27 -2.85 -12.43
C LEU A 19 -13.28 -1.75 -12.05
N VAL A 20 -13.08 -0.77 -12.92
CA VAL A 20 -12.22 0.39 -12.65
C VAL A 20 -12.73 1.15 -11.42
N ILE A 21 -14.04 1.41 -11.32
CA ILE A 21 -14.63 2.07 -10.16
C ILE A 21 -14.41 1.24 -8.88
N CYS A 22 -14.67 -0.06 -8.92
CA CYS A 22 -14.43 -0.94 -7.76
C CYS A 22 -12.95 -0.92 -7.33
N VAL A 23 -12.02 -1.00 -8.27
CA VAL A 23 -10.58 -0.94 -7.99
C VAL A 23 -10.21 0.42 -7.38
N LEU A 24 -10.72 1.53 -7.92
CA LEU A 24 -10.47 2.87 -7.38
C LEU A 24 -11.03 3.03 -5.97
N ILE A 25 -12.24 2.52 -5.70
CA ILE A 25 -12.83 2.52 -4.36
C ILE A 25 -11.96 1.71 -3.40
N PHE A 26 -11.54 0.49 -3.78
CA PHE A 26 -10.69 -0.33 -2.92
C PHE A 26 -9.34 0.31 -2.66
N LEU A 27 -8.69 0.89 -3.69
CA LEU A 27 -7.45 1.64 -3.54
C LEU A 27 -7.63 2.83 -2.59
N PHE A 28 -8.74 3.57 -2.70
CA PHE A 28 -9.05 4.67 -1.79
C PHE A 28 -9.23 4.19 -0.34
N LEU A 29 -9.96 3.09 -0.13
CA LEU A 29 -10.19 2.53 1.20
C LEU A 29 -8.90 2.05 1.87
N ILE A 30 -7.93 1.53 1.11
CA ILE A 30 -6.64 1.06 1.64
C ILE A 30 -5.50 2.09 1.50
N ALA A 31 -5.75 3.25 0.88
CA ALA A 31 -4.75 4.28 0.62
C ALA A 31 -3.88 4.64 1.83
N PRO A 32 -4.43 4.90 3.04
CA PRO A 32 -3.59 5.20 4.20
C PRO A 32 -2.68 4.03 4.59
N ILE A 33 -3.13 2.79 4.43
CA ILE A 33 -2.33 1.59 4.75
C ILE A 33 -1.12 1.50 3.81
N LEU A 34 -1.34 1.77 2.51
CA LEU A 34 -0.26 1.77 1.51
C LEU A 34 0.83 2.79 1.80
N ILE A 35 0.50 3.92 2.44
CA ILE A 35 1.46 4.94 2.84
C ILE A 35 2.20 4.57 4.15
N VAL A 36 1.51 3.93 5.09
CA VAL A 36 2.11 3.52 6.38
C VAL A 36 3.11 2.38 6.20
N ILE A 37 2.90 1.47 5.24
CA ILE A 37 3.80 0.33 4.98
C ILE A 37 5.25 0.77 4.68
N PRO A 38 5.56 1.67 3.75
CA PRO A 38 6.94 2.10 3.54
C PRO A 38 7.49 2.91 4.72
N LEU A 39 6.64 3.72 5.37
CA LEU A 39 7.03 4.51 6.53
C LEU A 39 7.37 3.67 7.76
N SER A 40 6.83 2.46 7.90
CA SER A 40 7.19 1.55 9.00
C SER A 40 8.65 1.08 8.91
N PHE A 41 9.27 1.19 7.74
CA PHE A 41 10.69 0.93 7.53
C PHE A 41 11.55 2.18 7.71
N ASN A 42 11.03 3.32 8.17
CA ASN A 42 11.84 4.53 8.35
C ASN A 42 12.89 4.33 9.45
N ALA A 43 14.14 4.71 9.15
CA ALA A 43 15.23 4.74 10.11
C ALA A 43 15.05 5.81 11.21
N GLU A 44 14.28 6.86 10.93
CA GLU A 44 13.93 7.91 11.89
C GLU A 44 12.67 7.55 12.71
N PRO A 45 12.48 8.14 13.90
CA PRO A 45 11.29 7.89 14.74
C PRO A 45 10.03 8.65 14.30
N TYR A 46 10.02 9.17 13.07
CA TYR A 46 8.94 10.00 12.55
C TYR A 46 8.25 9.33 11.35
N PHE A 47 6.93 9.43 11.30
CA PHE A 47 6.10 8.91 10.20
C PHE A 47 6.01 9.91 9.03
N THR A 48 7.17 10.36 8.54
CA THR A 48 7.30 11.28 7.40
C THR A 48 8.30 10.74 6.40
N PHE A 49 8.05 10.94 5.11
CA PHE A 49 9.01 10.59 4.07
C PHE A 49 10.24 11.49 4.15
N THR A 50 11.40 10.90 4.43
CA THR A 50 12.69 11.59 4.47
C THR A 50 13.29 11.68 3.06
N GLU A 51 14.21 12.61 2.83
CA GLU A 51 14.91 12.71 1.55
C GLU A 51 15.63 11.40 1.18
N LYS A 52 16.18 10.70 2.18
CA LYS A 52 16.85 9.41 2.00
C LYS A 52 15.90 8.31 1.53
N MET A 53 14.68 8.27 2.06
CA MET A 53 13.67 7.32 1.58
C MET A 53 13.23 7.66 0.14
N LEU A 54 13.09 8.94 -0.18
CA LEU A 54 12.70 9.38 -1.52
C LEU A 54 13.81 9.14 -2.56
N SER A 55 15.08 9.25 -2.17
CA SER A 55 16.25 8.92 -3.00
C SER A 55 16.56 7.43 -3.04
N LEU A 56 15.77 6.59 -2.36
CA LEU A 56 15.98 5.15 -2.21
C LEU A 56 17.36 4.81 -1.62
N ASP A 57 17.89 5.67 -0.75
CA ASP A 57 19.13 5.45 -0.02
C ASP A 57 18.89 4.36 1.04
N PRO A 58 19.65 3.25 1.02
CA PRO A 58 19.54 2.17 2.01
C PRO A 58 19.66 2.64 3.47
N THR A 59 20.39 3.72 3.73
CA THR A 59 20.56 4.28 5.08
C THR A 59 19.30 4.95 5.62
N GLY A 60 18.31 5.24 4.76
CA GLY A 60 17.00 5.75 5.14
C GLY A 60 16.05 4.67 5.68
N TYR A 61 16.40 3.38 5.55
CA TYR A 61 15.53 2.26 5.92
C TYR A 61 16.08 1.48 7.13
N SER A 62 15.18 1.01 8.00
CA SER A 62 15.50 0.20 9.18
C SER A 62 14.40 -0.80 9.50
N THR A 63 14.77 -2.00 9.93
CA THR A 63 13.86 -3.02 10.45
C THR A 63 13.77 -3.02 11.98
N ARG A 64 14.38 -2.03 12.64
CA ARG A 64 14.49 -1.96 14.12
C ARG A 64 13.15 -2.14 14.83
N TRP A 65 12.07 -1.61 14.26
CA TRP A 65 10.74 -1.67 14.87
C TRP A 65 10.19 -3.09 14.89
N TYR A 66 10.41 -3.84 13.82
CA TYR A 66 10.05 -5.24 13.74
C TYR A 66 10.93 -6.09 14.67
N ASP A 67 12.22 -5.80 14.74
CA ASP A 67 13.16 -6.49 15.63
C ASP A 67 12.81 -6.27 17.11
N LEU A 68 12.51 -5.03 17.50
CA LEU A 68 12.05 -4.69 18.85
C LEU A 68 10.76 -5.42 19.21
N LEU A 69 9.79 -5.44 18.28
CA LEU A 69 8.51 -6.11 18.49
C LEU A 69 8.68 -7.63 18.61
N LEU A 70 9.55 -8.25 17.82
CA LEU A 70 9.83 -9.68 17.89
C LEU A 70 10.67 -10.07 19.12
N THR A 71 11.58 -9.20 19.56
CA THR A 71 12.49 -9.47 20.68
C THR A 71 11.84 -9.22 22.04
N PHE A 72 11.17 -8.08 22.21
CA PHE A 72 10.62 -7.65 23.50
C PHE A 72 9.10 -7.88 23.61
N GLY A 73 8.41 -8.07 22.48
CA GLY A 73 6.95 -8.15 22.47
C GLY A 73 6.32 -6.89 23.06
N MET A 74 5.20 -7.05 23.76
CA MET A 74 4.52 -5.96 24.47
C MET A 74 4.99 -5.80 25.94
N ASN A 75 6.05 -6.51 26.34
CA ASN A 75 6.50 -6.56 27.74
C ASN A 75 7.34 -5.34 28.16
N ALA A 76 7.87 -4.58 27.21
CA ALA A 76 8.61 -3.34 27.42
C ALA A 76 8.26 -2.35 26.29
N PRO A 77 7.12 -1.64 26.41
CA PRO A 77 6.62 -0.74 25.36
C PRO A 77 7.49 0.50 25.16
#